data_AF-A0A0G0NGN0-F1
#
_entry.id   AF-A0A0G0NGN0-F1
#
_cell.length_a   1.000
_cell.length_b   1.000
_cell.length_c   1.000
_cell.angle_alpha   90.00
_cell.angle_beta   90.00
_cell.angle_gamma   90.00
#
_symmetry.space_group_name_H-M   'P 1'
#
loop_
_entity.id
_entity.type
_entity.pdbx_description
1 polymer ?
#
loop_
_entity_poly.entity_id
_entity_poly.type
_entity_poly.pdbx_seq_one_letter_code
_entity_poly.pdbx_strand_id
1 'polypeptide(L)'
;MSDMQGIKDLLITKQVPIPNTVNSSTVNGSSKNCLDTSTVNSMDTSDIDVKTRHSKDTSTVYKKLDSLLKEIPLEVDFVAGKLASELDDMKSIGLYKILAREYESALLFEYLSCTNKAFKDGKVWTSKAIYFLGILKKKGLRVRFRDNNAV
;
A
#
# COMPACT_ATOMS: atom_id res chain seq x y z
N MET A 1 -68.61 -11.67 8.95
CA MET A 1 -68.78 -10.82 10.15
C MET A 1 -67.53 -11.05 10.99
N SER A 2 -66.53 -10.19 11.07
CA SER A 2 -66.54 -8.72 11.04
C SER A 2 -65.32 -8.15 10.30
N ASP A 3 -65.57 -7.10 9.54
CA ASP A 3 -64.59 -6.12 9.07
C ASP A 3 -63.99 -5.33 10.23
N MET A 4 -62.74 -4.87 10.12
CA MET A 4 -62.42 -3.50 10.50
C MET A 4 -61.21 -2.93 9.76
N GLN A 5 -61.50 -1.82 9.10
CA GLN A 5 -60.70 -0.95 8.25
C GLN A 5 -60.02 0.15 9.08
N GLY A 6 -58.88 0.68 8.59
CA GLY A 6 -58.41 2.06 8.87
C GLY A 6 -57.40 2.17 10.01
N ILE A 7 -56.23 2.79 9.83
CA ILE A 7 -55.97 4.26 9.74
C ILE A 7 -54.54 4.35 9.13
N LYS A 8 -54.30 4.70 7.85
CA LYS A 8 -54.20 6.05 7.22
C LYS A 8 -53.59 7.13 8.13
N ASP A 9 -52.58 7.84 7.63
CA ASP A 9 -51.85 8.98 8.24
C ASP A 9 -50.53 8.53 8.91
N LEU A 10 -49.34 8.90 8.43
CA LEU A 10 -48.88 10.28 8.38
C LEU A 10 -47.74 10.46 7.35
N LEU A 11 -48.07 11.00 6.18
CA LEU A 11 -47.14 11.80 5.37
C LEU A 11 -47.22 13.21 5.92
N ILE A 12 -46.12 13.80 6.40
CA ILE A 12 -45.85 15.26 6.40
C ILE A 12 -44.33 15.48 6.54
N THR A 13 -43.73 15.77 5.39
CA THR A 13 -42.82 16.88 5.11
C THR A 13 -42.34 17.74 6.29
N LYS A 14 -41.03 17.80 6.51
CA LYS A 14 -40.34 19.06 6.80
C LYS A 14 -39.05 19.16 6.00
N GLN A 15 -39.13 19.96 4.95
CA GLN A 15 -38.01 20.52 4.22
C GLN A 15 -37.72 21.92 4.81
N VAL A 16 -36.49 22.41 4.57
CA VAL A 16 -36.01 23.81 4.63
C VAL A 16 -35.44 24.25 6.01
N PRO A 17 -34.40 25.13 6.13
CA PRO A 17 -33.57 25.85 5.12
C PRO A 17 -32.03 25.73 5.26
N ILE A 18 -31.32 25.98 4.15
CA ILE A 18 -29.97 26.60 4.11
C ILE A 18 -30.18 28.13 4.07
N PRO A 19 -29.29 28.96 4.66
CA PRO A 19 -28.47 29.80 3.77
C PRO A 19 -27.05 30.12 4.30
N ASN A 20 -26.10 30.14 3.34
CA ASN A 20 -25.08 31.19 3.07
C ASN A 20 -24.07 31.59 4.15
N THR A 21 -22.83 32.04 3.89
CA THR A 21 -21.96 32.27 2.73
C THR A 21 -20.73 32.96 3.35
N VAL A 22 -19.49 32.59 3.01
CA VAL A 22 -18.43 33.57 2.65
C VAL A 22 -17.22 32.85 2.05
N ASN A 23 -17.20 32.85 0.72
CA ASN A 23 -16.17 33.41 -0.15
C ASN A 23 -14.80 33.70 0.52
N SER A 24 -13.74 33.11 -0.01
CA SER A 24 -12.53 33.87 -0.32
C SER A 24 -11.77 33.19 -1.44
N SER A 25 -11.58 33.96 -2.51
CA SER A 25 -11.04 33.55 -3.78
C SER A 25 -9.51 33.55 -3.77
N THR A 26 -8.95 32.67 -4.60
CA THR A 26 -7.74 32.87 -5.41
C THR A 26 -6.41 33.20 -4.70
N VAL A 27 -5.44 32.28 -4.79
CA VAL A 27 -4.16 32.62 -5.46
C VAL A 27 -3.44 31.35 -5.95
N ASN A 28 -3.06 31.37 -7.23
CA ASN A 28 -2.04 30.52 -7.80
C ASN A 28 -0.68 30.83 -7.16
N GLY A 29 0.10 29.79 -6.84
CA GLY A 29 1.46 29.94 -6.34
C GLY A 29 2.26 28.67 -6.58
N SER A 30 2.86 28.59 -7.76
CA SER A 30 3.98 27.69 -8.04
C SER A 30 5.13 28.08 -7.12
N SER A 31 5.61 27.19 -6.25
CA SER A 31 6.99 27.27 -5.77
C SER A 31 7.48 25.97 -5.14
N LYS A 32 8.77 25.78 -5.34
CA LYS A 32 9.59 24.61 -5.03
C LYS A 32 9.99 24.61 -3.56
N ASN A 33 10.43 23.43 -3.11
CA ASN A 33 11.22 23.17 -1.90
C ASN A 33 10.52 23.38 -0.54
N CYS A 34 10.33 22.29 0.18
CA CYS A 34 10.49 22.31 1.64
C CYS A 34 11.36 21.11 2.02
N LEU A 35 12.66 21.40 2.04
CA LEU A 35 13.67 20.65 2.76
C LEU A 35 13.50 21.07 4.22
N ASP A 36 12.75 20.32 5.02
CA ASP A 36 12.67 20.55 6.46
C ASP A 36 13.89 19.93 7.13
N THR A 37 15.01 20.66 7.14
CA THR A 37 16.12 20.41 8.06
C THR A 37 15.75 20.99 9.42
N SER A 38 15.21 20.14 10.30
CA SER A 38 15.12 20.46 11.72
C SER A 38 16.48 20.21 12.36
N THR A 39 17.19 21.31 12.64
CA THR A 39 18.36 21.39 13.50
C THR A 39 18.00 20.86 14.89
N VAL A 40 18.57 19.71 15.27
CA VAL A 40 18.53 19.22 16.65
C VAL A 40 19.89 19.45 17.30
N ASN A 41 19.86 20.18 18.42
CA ASN A 41 21.01 20.56 19.21
C ASN A 41 21.77 19.31 19.68
N SER A 42 23.06 19.25 19.33
CA SER A 42 23.99 18.23 19.78
C SER A 42 24.29 18.44 21.27
N MET A 43 23.84 17.50 22.09
CA MET A 43 24.19 17.45 23.51
C MET A 43 25.42 16.56 23.65
N ASP A 44 26.46 17.14 24.24
CA ASP A 44 27.78 16.59 24.48
C ASP A 44 27.70 15.24 25.22
N THR A 45 28.15 14.15 24.58
CA THR A 45 28.31 12.85 25.22
C THR A 45 29.78 12.50 25.23
N SER A 46 30.34 12.59 26.42
CA SER A 46 31.69 12.21 26.81
C SER A 46 32.15 10.87 26.24
N ASP A 47 33.44 10.86 25.91
CA ASP A 47 34.26 9.76 25.40
C ASP A 47 33.89 8.37 25.93
N ILE A 48 33.47 7.49 25.02
CA ILE A 48 33.51 6.04 25.21
C ILE A 48 34.57 5.51 24.24
N ASP A 49 35.79 5.30 24.74
CA ASP A 49 36.87 4.57 24.07
C ASP A 49 36.46 3.09 23.90
N VAL A 50 35.69 2.81 22.84
CA VAL A 50 35.43 1.44 22.39
C VAL A 50 36.61 1.01 21.53
N LYS A 51 37.60 0.36 22.17
CA LYS A 51 38.66 -0.40 21.48
C LYS A 51 38.02 -1.43 20.54
N THR A 52 37.86 -1.01 19.29
CA THR A 52 37.34 -1.80 18.19
C THR A 52 38.40 -2.82 17.79
N ARG A 53 38.29 -4.05 18.32
CA ARG A 53 39.03 -5.19 17.77
C ARG A 53 38.41 -5.50 16.41
N HIS A 54 39.07 -5.07 15.34
CA HIS A 54 38.73 -5.47 13.97
C HIS A 54 38.82 -7.00 13.83
N SER A 55 37.70 -7.69 14.02
CA SER A 55 37.54 -9.06 13.56
C SER A 55 37.33 -9.02 12.05
N LYS A 56 38.30 -9.55 11.31
CA LYS A 56 38.38 -9.53 9.84
C LYS A 56 37.47 -10.57 9.17
N ASP A 57 36.62 -11.25 9.95
CA ASP A 57 35.85 -12.43 9.51
C ASP A 57 34.34 -12.19 9.38
N THR A 58 33.83 -11.01 9.73
CA THR A 58 32.39 -10.74 9.59
C THR A 58 31.95 -10.53 8.15
N SER A 59 32.84 -9.99 7.30
CA SER A 59 32.53 -9.65 5.90
C SER A 59 32.21 -10.88 5.03
N THR A 60 32.83 -12.04 5.30
CA THR A 60 32.57 -13.29 4.57
C THR A 60 31.27 -13.96 5.00
N VAL A 61 30.90 -13.87 6.28
CA VAL A 61 29.63 -14.40 6.80
C VAL A 61 28.45 -13.62 6.23
N TYR A 62 28.50 -12.29 6.25
CA TYR A 62 27.40 -11.45 5.71
C TYR A 62 27.24 -11.62 4.19
N LYS A 63 28.34 -11.73 3.43
CA LYS A 63 28.29 -12.03 1.98
C LYS A 63 27.67 -13.40 1.68
N LYS A 64 27.90 -14.40 2.54
CA LYS A 64 27.25 -15.72 2.45
C LYS A 64 25.77 -15.64 2.80
N LEU A 65 25.40 -14.82 3.78
CA LEU A 65 24.02 -14.57 4.19
C LEU A 65 23.22 -13.90 3.07
N ASP A 66 23.75 -12.85 2.44
CA ASP A 66 23.09 -12.16 1.32
C ASP A 66 22.95 -13.04 0.07
N SER A 67 23.93 -13.92 -0.17
CA SER A 67 23.88 -14.88 -1.28
C SER A 67 22.88 -16.01 -1.01
N LEU A 68 22.78 -16.47 0.25
CA LEU A 68 21.77 -17.44 0.66
C LEU A 68 20.38 -16.82 0.60
N LEU A 69 20.19 -15.56 1.02
CA LEU A 69 18.90 -14.85 0.99
C LEU A 69 18.32 -14.75 -0.43
N LYS A 70 19.18 -14.56 -1.43
CA LYS A 70 18.80 -14.50 -2.85
C LYS A 70 18.31 -15.83 -3.42
N GLU A 71 18.62 -16.96 -2.78
CA GLU A 71 18.15 -18.29 -3.21
C GLU A 71 16.89 -18.74 -2.46
N ILE A 72 16.38 -17.96 -1.51
CA ILE A 72 15.32 -18.46 -0.64
C ILE A 72 13.94 -18.15 -1.21
N PRO A 73 13.07 -19.16 -1.39
CA PRO A 73 11.64 -18.96 -1.66
C PRO A 73 10.92 -18.07 -0.62
N LEU A 74 11.58 -17.75 0.51
CA LEU A 74 11.15 -16.81 1.53
C LEU A 74 10.91 -15.40 1.00
N GLU A 75 11.68 -14.89 0.03
CA GLU A 75 11.42 -13.54 -0.50
C GLU A 75 10.09 -13.49 -1.26
N VAL A 76 9.83 -14.48 -2.12
CA VAL A 76 8.57 -14.60 -2.88
C VAL A 76 7.39 -14.73 -1.93
N ASP A 77 7.50 -15.61 -0.93
CA ASP A 77 6.43 -15.86 0.03
C ASP A 77 6.18 -14.63 0.92
N PHE A 78 7.23 -13.91 1.30
CA PHE A 78 7.12 -12.66 2.05
C PHE A 78 6.42 -11.58 1.23
N VAL A 79 6.87 -11.33 0.00
CA VAL A 79 6.26 -10.32 -0.89
C VAL A 79 4.80 -10.66 -1.15
N ALA A 80 4.50 -11.93 -1.49
CA ALA A 80 3.14 -12.38 -1.74
C ALA A 80 2.26 -12.23 -0.49
N GLY A 81 2.76 -12.63 0.68
CA GLY A 81 2.04 -12.51 1.95
C GLY A 81 1.73 -11.06 2.30
N LYS A 82 2.71 -10.16 2.11
CA LYS A 82 2.54 -8.72 2.33
C LYS A 82 1.50 -8.14 1.38
N LEU A 83 1.55 -8.47 0.09
CA LEU A 83 0.55 -8.04 -0.89
C LEU A 83 -0.85 -8.54 -0.51
N ALA A 84 -0.99 -9.82 -0.22
CA ALA A 84 -2.28 -10.43 0.11
C ALA A 84 -2.91 -9.82 1.37
N SER A 85 -2.09 -9.55 2.38
CA SER A 85 -2.54 -8.92 3.63
C SER A 85 -2.96 -7.46 3.41
N GLU A 86 -2.17 -6.66 2.70
CA GLU A 86 -2.44 -5.22 2.53
C GLU A 86 -3.60 -4.95 1.56
N LEU A 87 -3.79 -5.83 0.58
CA LEU A 87 -4.89 -5.80 -0.38
C LEU A 87 -6.19 -6.44 0.15
N ASP A 88 -6.17 -6.99 1.37
CA ASP A 88 -7.28 -7.72 1.99
C ASP A 88 -7.78 -8.91 1.13
N ASP A 89 -6.85 -9.64 0.49
CA ASP A 89 -7.16 -10.70 -0.50
C ASP A 89 -6.31 -11.97 -0.31
N MET A 90 -6.34 -12.55 0.89
CA MET A 90 -5.58 -13.76 1.24
C MET A 90 -5.91 -14.98 0.36
N LYS A 91 -7.13 -15.07 -0.18
CA LYS A 91 -7.55 -16.15 -1.10
C LYS A 91 -6.74 -16.17 -2.40
N SER A 92 -6.17 -15.04 -2.81
CA SER A 92 -5.39 -14.89 -4.04
C SER A 92 -3.88 -14.98 -3.81
N ILE A 93 -3.43 -15.50 -2.66
CA ILE A 93 -2.00 -15.59 -2.32
C ILE A 93 -1.16 -16.26 -3.43
N GLY A 94 -1.69 -17.30 -4.09
CA GLY A 94 -1.02 -17.97 -5.21
C GLY A 94 -0.76 -17.05 -6.40
N LEU A 95 -1.71 -16.15 -6.71
CA LEU A 95 -1.55 -15.13 -7.75
C LEU A 95 -0.40 -14.17 -7.40
N TYR A 96 -0.36 -13.72 -6.15
CA TYR A 96 0.69 -12.81 -5.69
C TYR A 96 2.07 -13.46 -5.65
N LYS A 97 2.15 -14.78 -5.41
CA LYS A 97 3.41 -15.54 -5.57
C LYS A 97 3.89 -15.54 -7.02
N ILE A 98 2.99 -15.65 -7.99
CA ILE A 98 3.37 -15.57 -9.42
C ILE A 98 3.92 -14.17 -9.71
N LEU A 99 3.21 -13.12 -9.28
CA LEU A 99 3.68 -11.74 -9.46
C LEU A 99 5.05 -11.48 -8.81
N ALA A 100 5.25 -11.96 -7.58
CA ALA A 100 6.50 -11.81 -6.85
C ALA A 100 7.67 -12.60 -7.47
N ARG A 101 7.40 -13.63 -8.28
CA ARG A 101 8.41 -14.36 -9.06
C ARG A 101 8.74 -13.67 -10.39
N GLU A 102 7.75 -13.02 -11.00
CA GLU A 102 7.87 -12.43 -12.33
C GLU A 102 8.39 -10.98 -12.30
N TYR A 103 8.14 -10.25 -11.22
CA TYR A 103 8.38 -8.81 -11.13
C TYR A 103 9.17 -8.42 -9.90
N GLU A 104 9.91 -7.32 -10.01
CA GLU A 104 10.70 -6.76 -8.92
C GLU A 104 9.81 -6.33 -7.75
N SER A 105 10.21 -6.70 -6.54
CA SER A 105 9.45 -6.43 -5.30
C SER A 105 9.23 -4.93 -5.07
N ALA A 106 10.24 -4.10 -5.36
CA ALA A 106 10.14 -2.64 -5.26
C ALA A 106 8.99 -2.08 -6.11
N LEU A 107 8.83 -2.58 -7.34
CA LEU A 107 7.79 -2.13 -8.27
C LEU A 107 6.39 -2.59 -7.81
N LEU A 108 6.27 -3.81 -7.28
CA LEU A 108 5.02 -4.30 -6.69
C LEU A 108 4.62 -3.46 -5.47
N PHE A 109 5.57 -3.08 -4.61
CA PHE A 109 5.31 -2.24 -3.45
C PHE A 109 5.00 -0.78 -3.81
N GLU A 110 5.58 -0.24 -4.87
CA GLU A 110 5.21 1.07 -5.40
C GLU A 110 3.72 1.08 -5.76
N TYR A 111 3.25 0.09 -6.51
CA TYR A 111 1.84 0.01 -6.92
C TYR A 111 0.90 -0.33 -5.77
N LEU A 112 1.36 -1.09 -4.79
CA LEU A 112 0.64 -1.30 -3.54
C LEU A 112 0.45 0.04 -2.80
N SER A 113 1.52 0.84 -2.68
CA SER A 113 1.47 2.16 -2.07
C SER A 113 0.50 3.09 -2.80
N CYS A 114 0.54 3.11 -4.14
CA CYS A 114 -0.45 3.83 -4.96
C CYS A 114 -1.89 3.38 -4.68
N THR A 115 -2.11 2.06 -4.56
CA THR A 115 -3.44 1.48 -4.27
C THR A 115 -3.92 1.92 -2.89
N ASN A 116 -3.10 1.79 -1.86
CA ASN A 116 -3.43 2.17 -0.50
C ASN A 116 -3.73 3.68 -0.39
N LYS A 117 -2.94 4.52 -1.07
CA LYS A 117 -3.20 5.97 -1.13
C LYS A 117 -4.53 6.28 -1.82
N ALA A 118 -4.79 5.68 -2.98
CA ALA A 118 -6.04 5.92 -3.71
C ALA A 118 -7.28 5.46 -2.92
N PHE A 119 -7.16 4.37 -2.18
CA PHE A 119 -8.22 3.87 -1.31
C PHE A 119 -8.44 4.80 -0.10
N LYS A 120 -7.37 5.25 0.55
CA LYS A 120 -7.42 6.22 1.65
C LYS A 120 -8.06 7.55 1.22
N ASP A 121 -7.78 7.98 0.00
CA ASP A 121 -8.35 9.20 -0.60
C ASP A 121 -9.81 9.03 -1.05
N GLY A 122 -10.42 7.84 -0.94
CA GLY A 122 -11.79 7.57 -1.40
C GLY A 122 -11.96 7.59 -2.93
N LYS A 123 -10.87 7.48 -3.70
CA LYS A 123 -10.87 7.54 -5.18
C LYS A 123 -11.16 6.20 -5.85
N VAL A 124 -11.29 5.14 -5.07
CA VAL A 124 -11.46 3.76 -5.54
C VAL A 124 -12.81 3.25 -5.08
N TRP A 125 -13.66 2.84 -6.02
CA TRP A 125 -14.99 2.30 -5.74
C TRP A 125 -15.01 0.76 -5.69
N THR A 126 -13.91 0.13 -6.09
CA THR A 126 -13.70 -1.33 -6.10
C THR A 126 -12.84 -1.77 -4.91
N SER A 127 -12.63 -3.08 -4.75
CA SER A 127 -11.68 -3.57 -3.75
C SER A 127 -10.24 -3.17 -4.10
N LYS A 128 -9.38 -3.05 -3.07
CA LYS A 128 -7.94 -2.78 -3.24
C LYS A 128 -7.29 -3.74 -4.23
N ALA A 129 -7.57 -5.04 -4.10
CA ALA A 129 -7.04 -6.07 -5.00
C ALA A 129 -7.41 -5.85 -6.48
N ILE A 130 -8.69 -5.54 -6.77
CA ILE A 130 -9.14 -5.27 -8.14
C ILE A 130 -8.44 -4.04 -8.70
N TYR A 131 -8.33 -2.98 -7.90
CA TYR A 131 -7.66 -1.75 -8.31
C TYR A 131 -6.16 -1.96 -8.57
N PHE A 132 -5.48 -2.68 -7.67
CA PHE A 132 -4.07 -3.05 -7.81
C PHE A 132 -3.81 -3.84 -9.10
N LEU A 133 -4.61 -4.88 -9.38
CA LEU A 133 -4.53 -5.62 -10.65
C LEU A 133 -4.82 -4.72 -11.86
N GLY A 134 -5.71 -3.74 -11.71
CA GLY A 134 -5.97 -2.71 -12.72
C GLY A 134 -4.75 -1.84 -13.02
N ILE A 135 -4.00 -1.42 -12.00
CA ILE A 135 -2.74 -0.70 -12.17
C ILE A 135 -1.73 -1.56 -12.94
N LEU A 136 -1.53 -2.81 -12.52
CA LEU A 136 -0.61 -3.74 -13.18
C LEU A 136 -0.95 -3.90 -14.66
N LYS A 137 -2.22 -4.16 -14.98
CA LYS A 137 -2.70 -4.29 -16.35
C LYS A 137 -2.44 -3.02 -17.18
N LYS A 138 -2.69 -1.84 -16.61
CA LYS A 138 -2.43 -0.55 -17.27
C LYS A 138 -0.93 -0.31 -17.53
N LYS A 139 -0.07 -0.86 -16.69
CA LYS A 139 1.39 -0.78 -16.81
C LYS A 139 2.00 -1.89 -17.68
N GLY A 140 1.17 -2.78 -18.23
CA GLY A 140 1.62 -3.88 -19.09
C GLY A 140 2.13 -5.10 -18.32
N LEU A 141 1.99 -5.13 -16.99
CA LEU A 141 2.30 -6.29 -16.17
C LEU A 141 1.11 -7.25 -16.22
N ARG A 142 1.30 -8.36 -16.92
CA ARG A 142 0.31 -9.41 -17.10
C ARG A 142 0.85 -10.70 -16.50
N VAL A 143 0.08 -11.28 -15.59
CA VAL A 143 0.34 -12.61 -15.04
C VAL A 143 0.40 -13.61 -16.19
N ARG A 144 1.52 -14.33 -16.33
CA ARG A 144 1.63 -15.42 -17.29
C ARG A 144 1.48 -16.74 -16.54
N PHE A 145 0.32 -17.37 -16.68
CA PHE A 145 0.19 -18.75 -16.25
C PHE A 145 1.06 -19.60 -17.19
N ARG A 146 2.06 -20.28 -16.63
CA ARG A 146 2.90 -21.19 -17.40
C ARG A 146 2.07 -22.45 -17.67
N ASP A 147 1.77 -22.71 -18.94
CA ASP A 147 1.08 -23.94 -19.34
C ASP A 147 2.01 -25.15 -19.08
N ASN A 148 1.56 -26.10 -18.26
CA ASN A 148 2.32 -27.32 -17.94
C ASN A 148 2.26 -28.40 -19.06
N ASN A 149 1.95 -28.04 -20.31
CA ASN A 149 1.95 -28.96 -21.46
C ASN A 149 3.33 -29.05 -22.13
N ALA A 150 4.31 -29.56 -21.39
CA ALA A 150 5.61 -29.90 -21.95
C ALA A 150 6.13 -31.22 -21.36
N VAL A 151 5.43 -32.32 -21.65
CA VAL A 151 6.00 -33.67 -21.83
C VAL A 151 5.16 -34.40 -22.88
#